data_AF-A0A212AHX3-F1
#
_entry.id   AF-A0A212AHX3-F1
#
_cell.length_a   1.000
_cell.length_b   1.000
_cell.length_c   1.000
_cell.angle_alpha   90.00
_cell.angle_beta   90.00
_cell.angle_gamma   90.00
#
_symmetry.space_group_name_H-M   'P 1'
#
loop_
_entity.id
_entity.type
_entity.pdbx_description
1 polymer ?
#
loop_
_entity_poly.entity_id
_entity_poly.type
_entity_poly.pdbx_seq_one_letter_code
_entity_poly.pdbx_strand_id
1 'polypeptide(L)' 'MIPATTVIGIDVSRDWLDGCCASSGQHFRLSNSAAGHAQLLVLLRALPQPVRI' A
#
# COMPACT_ATOMS: atom_id res chain seq x y z
N MET A 1 0.11 17.59 17.67
CA MET A 1 -0.22 17.14 16.31
C MET A 1 0.74 16.04 15.93
N ILE A 2 0.23 14.83 15.65
CA ILE A 2 1.02 13.79 14.99
C ILE A 2 1.16 14.23 13.52
N PRO A 3 2.35 14.22 12.90
CA PRO A 3 2.47 14.51 11.47
C PRO A 3 1.51 13.61 10.69
N ALA A 4 0.84 14.14 9.67
CA ALA A 4 -0.08 13.37 8.83
C ALA A 4 0.69 12.24 8.13
N THR A 5 0.81 11.12 8.81
CA THR A 5 1.53 9.93 8.35
C THR A 5 0.54 9.14 7.51
N THR A 6 0.92 8.81 6.28
CA THR A 6 0.09 7.97 5.43
C THR A 6 0.14 6.54 5.96
N VAL A 7 -0.99 6.03 6.42
CA VAL A 7 -1.14 4.65 6.92
C VAL A 7 -1.78 3.79 5.85
N ILE A 8 -1.20 2.62 5.59
CA ILE A 8 -1.71 1.66 4.60
C ILE A 8 -1.92 0.32 5.28
N GLY A 9 -3.15 -0.19 5.27
CA GLY A 9 -3.41 -1.59 5.60
C GLY A 9 -3.22 -2.45 4.36
N ILE A 10 -2.53 -3.60 4.51
CA ILE A 10 -2.38 -4.59 3.44
C ILE A 10 -2.80 -5.95 3.99
N ASP A 11 -3.85 -6.53 3.41
CA ASP A 11 -4.22 -7.93 3.60
C ASP A 11 -3.50 -8.79 2.55
N VAL A 12 -2.92 -9.91 2.99
CA VAL A 12 -2.07 -10.76 2.14
C VAL A 12 -2.65 -12.16 2.10
N SER A 13 -2.99 -12.61 0.90
CA SER A 13 -3.42 -13.99 0.63
C SER A 13 -2.42 -14.70 -0.29
N ARG A 14 -2.72 -15.94 -0.68
CA ARG A 14 -1.86 -16.69 -1.62
C ARG A 14 -1.67 -15.94 -2.93
N ASP A 15 -2.73 -15.38 -3.47
CA ASP A 15 -2.75 -14.86 -4.84
C ASP A 15 -2.80 -13.33 -4.89
N TRP A 16 -3.09 -12.67 -3.77
CA TRP A 16 -3.40 -11.23 -3.74
C TRP A 16 -2.72 -10.45 -2.60
N LEU A 17 -2.44 -9.19 -2.90
CA LEU A 17 -2.07 -8.11 -2.00
C LEU A 17 -3.17 -7.06 -2.06
N ASP A 18 -3.99 -6.99 -1.03
CA ASP A 18 -5.15 -6.10 -0.96
C ASP A 18 -4.87 -4.93 -0.03
N GLY A 19 -4.66 -3.76 -0.62
CA GLY A 19 -4.28 -2.55 0.09
C GLY A 19 -5.40 -1.52 0.22
N CYS A 20 -5.38 -0.79 1.33
CA CYS A 20 -6.20 0.41 1.54
C CYS A 20 -5.38 1.50 2.23
N CYS A 21 -5.35 2.70 1.64
CA CYS A 21 -4.79 3.89 2.26
C CYS A 21 -5.84 4.56 3.17
N ALA A 22 -5.57 4.60 4.47
CA ALA A 22 -6.53 5.11 5.46
C ALA A 22 -6.87 6.61 5.27
N SER A 23 -5.92 7.40 4.77
CA SER A 23 -6.12 8.85 4.59
C SER A 23 -6.80 9.22 3.28
N SER A 24 -6.64 8.45 2.21
CA SER A 24 -7.25 8.75 0.90
C SER A 24 -8.43 7.85 0.55
N GLY A 25 -8.64 6.75 1.27
CA GLY A 25 -9.61 5.72 0.90
C GLY A 25 -9.25 5.00 -0.41
N GLN A 26 -8.02 5.19 -0.93
CA GLN A 26 -7.59 4.53 -2.16
C GLN A 26 -7.33 3.06 -1.89
N HIS A 27 -7.90 2.20 -2.73
CA HIS A 27 -7.70 0.77 -2.70
C HIS A 27 -6.83 0.31 -3.88
N PHE A 28 -6.08 -0.77 -3.66
CA PHE A 28 -5.43 -1.51 -4.73
C PHE A 28 -5.54 -3.01 -4.46
N ARG A 29 -5.57 -3.79 -5.54
CA ARG A 29 -5.41 -5.25 -5.50
C ARG A 29 -4.35 -5.62 -6.51
N LEU A 30 -3.26 -6.21 -6.04
CA LEU A 30 -2.14 -6.66 -6.87
C LEU A 30 -1.96 -8.17 -6.71
N SER A 31 -1.43 -8.83 -7.73
CA SER A 31 -1.06 -10.24 -7.61
C SER A 31 0.03 -10.41 -6.55
N ASN A 32 -0.06 -11.44 -5.71
CA ASN A 32 1.02 -11.85 -4.80
C ASN A 32 2.09 -12.64 -5.57
N SER A 33 2.68 -11.98 -6.56
CA SER A 33 3.80 -12.45 -7.37
C SER A 33 4.91 -11.40 -7.33
N ALA A 34 6.12 -11.77 -7.74
CA ALA A 34 7.25 -10.84 -7.78
C ALA A 34 6.94 -9.56 -8.59
N ALA A 35 6.17 -9.69 -9.69
CA ALA A 35 5.73 -8.54 -10.48
C ALA A 35 4.76 -7.64 -9.70
N GLY A 36 3.83 -8.21 -8.96
CA GLY A 36 2.92 -7.44 -8.10
C GLY A 36 3.63 -6.80 -6.91
N HIS A 37 4.65 -7.44 -6.33
CA HIS A 37 5.51 -6.81 -5.32
C HIS A 37 6.25 -5.59 -5.90
N ALA A 38 6.76 -5.66 -7.13
CA ALA A 38 7.40 -4.53 -7.79
C ALA A 38 6.40 -3.36 -7.99
N GLN A 39 5.17 -3.66 -8.42
CA GLN A 39 4.11 -2.66 -8.56
C GLN A 39 3.73 -2.04 -7.20
N LEU A 40 3.65 -2.85 -6.14
CA LEU A 40 3.41 -2.36 -4.78
C LEU A 40 4.50 -1.36 -4.37
N LEU A 41 5.78 -1.68 -4.58
CA LEU A 41 6.88 -0.76 -4.27
C LEU A 41 6.80 0.55 -5.04
N VAL A 42 6.36 0.53 -6.30
CA VAL A 42 6.12 1.75 -7.08
C VAL A 42 5.02 2.60 -6.46
N LEU A 43 3.88 1.99 -6.08
CA LEU A 43 2.78 2.70 -5.42
C LEU A 43 3.24 3.33 -4.09
N LEU A 44 3.94 2.58 -3.25
CA LEU A 44 4.42 3.05 -1.96
C LEU A 44 5.39 4.24 -2.07
N ARG A 45 6.23 4.26 -3.12
CA ARG A 45 7.16 5.37 -3.40
C ARG A 45 6.47 6.63 -3.91
N ALA A 46 5.30 6.50 -4.54
CA ALA A 46 4.53 7.64 -5.03
C ALA A 46 3.74 8.36 -3.92
N LEU A 47 3.60 7.75 -2.75
CA LEU A 47 2.85 8.33 -1.63
C LEU A 47 3.67 9.39 -0.87
N PRO A 48 3.00 10.44 -0.34
CA PRO A 48 3.63 11.40 0.54
C PRO A 48 4.29 10.71 1.74
N GLN A 49 5.55 11.05 2.00
CA GLN A 49 6.29 10.49 3.12
C GLN A 49 6.02 11.26 4.42
N PRO A 50 6.06 10.61 5.60
CA PRO A 50 6.39 9.20 5.82
C PRO A 50 5.19 8.25 5.59
N VAL A 51 5.47 7.10 4.98
CA VAL A 51 4.51 5.99 4.86
C VAL A 51 4.74 4.97 5.98
N ARG A 52 3.66 4.57 6.65
CA ARG A 52 3.63 3.44 7.58
C ARG A 52 2.71 2.36 7.03
N ILE A 53 3.24 1.14 6.95
CA ILE A 53 2.53 -0.07 6.56
C ILE A 53 2.30 -0.89 7.83
#